data_AF-A0A482W6K1-F1
#
_entry.id   AF-A0A482W6K1-F1
#
_cell.length_a   1.000
_cell.length_b   1.000
_cell.length_c   1.000
_cell.angle_alpha   90.00
_cell.angle_beta   90.00
_cell.angle_gamma   90.00
#
_symmetry.space_group_name_H-M   'P 1'
#
loop_
_entity.id
_entity.type
_entity.pdbx_description
1 polymer ?
#
loop_
_entity_poly.entity_id
_entity_poly.type
_entity_poly.pdbx_seq_one_letter_code
_entity_poly.pdbx_strand_id
1 'polypeptide(L)'
;MESFPEKVVTVAMTPNGYADGLATQITSKGRMKYFVMPEEVEMSIENFLNKLDDLSEDFICYIQRQNSNLIEDFPELICDVSDEISWASQAFNKHPDAVNFWMGDYRAITSMHKDFYENIYCVIDGYKDFILIPPTDLPYVTYKTYPVGTYKNVLSTNFHIEEVTDNKIKWIAVDPLNTRHYEKYPQFKNATQYKVRVKSGDCLYLPSLWFHHVRQSHKCIAVNYWYDMEFDLKYCYYKMLKRLS
;
A
#
# COMPACT_ATOMS: atom_id res chain seq x y z
N MET A 1 20.00 -22.80 -5.81
CA MET A 1 18.97 -21.78 -5.55
C MET A 1 17.68 -22.38 -6.09
N GLU A 2 16.78 -22.77 -5.21
CA GLU A 2 15.50 -23.36 -5.61
C GLU A 2 14.62 -22.26 -6.19
N SER A 3 13.98 -22.52 -7.33
CA SER A 3 12.98 -21.63 -7.92
C SER A 3 11.61 -22.32 -7.83
N PHE A 4 10.56 -21.53 -7.63
CA PHE A 4 9.19 -22.03 -7.43
C PHE A 4 8.23 -21.50 -8.50
N PRO A 5 8.51 -21.70 -9.81
CA PRO A 5 7.74 -21.06 -10.90
C PRO A 5 6.25 -21.42 -10.89
N GLU A 6 5.91 -22.66 -10.54
CA GLU A 6 4.55 -23.18 -10.53
C GLU A 6 3.75 -22.80 -9.28
N LYS A 7 4.40 -22.19 -8.28
CA LYS A 7 3.73 -21.85 -7.02
C LYS A 7 2.65 -20.81 -7.26
N VAL A 8 1.44 -21.10 -6.80
CA VAL A 8 0.29 -20.21 -6.94
C VAL A 8 0.31 -19.16 -5.83
N VAL A 9 0.14 -17.90 -6.21
CA VAL A 9 0.15 -16.74 -5.31
C VAL A 9 -1.04 -15.82 -5.63
N THR A 10 -1.52 -15.09 -4.62
CA THR A 10 -2.56 -14.07 -4.81
C THR A 10 -1.92 -12.78 -5.32
N VAL A 11 -2.35 -12.32 -6.49
CA VAL A 11 -1.88 -11.08 -7.13
C VAL A 11 -3.01 -10.07 -7.18
N ALA A 12 -2.76 -8.85 -6.70
CA ALA A 12 -3.66 -7.72 -6.89
C ALA A 12 -3.51 -7.18 -8.32
N MET A 13 -4.64 -7.05 -9.01
CA MET A 13 -4.73 -6.50 -10.35
C MET A 13 -5.55 -5.21 -10.35
N THR A 14 -5.02 -4.19 -11.01
CA THR A 14 -5.71 -2.90 -11.17
C THR A 14 -5.52 -2.34 -12.58
N PRO A 15 -6.47 -1.56 -13.10
CA PRO A 15 -6.34 -0.93 -14.41
C PRO A 15 -5.54 0.38 -14.38
N ASN A 16 -5.24 0.92 -13.19
CA ASN A 16 -4.60 2.23 -13.02
C ASN A 16 -3.41 2.23 -12.06
N GLY A 17 -3.07 1.08 -11.45
CA GLY A 17 -1.98 0.94 -10.49
C GLY A 17 -2.34 1.30 -9.05
N TYR A 18 -3.53 1.84 -8.76
CA TYR A 18 -3.93 2.23 -7.41
C TYR A 18 -4.80 1.16 -6.78
N ALA A 19 -4.17 0.17 -6.14
CA ALA A 19 -4.85 -0.73 -5.22
C ALA A 19 -5.13 0.01 -3.90
N ASP A 20 -6.29 -0.26 -3.30
CA ASP A 20 -6.74 0.42 -2.07
C ASP A 20 -6.66 1.94 -2.22
N GLY A 21 -7.22 2.41 -3.33
CA GLY A 21 -7.06 3.76 -3.83
C GLY A 21 -8.36 4.36 -4.33
N LEU A 22 -8.31 5.64 -4.69
CA LEU A 22 -9.50 6.32 -5.18
C LEU A 22 -9.61 6.23 -6.69
N ALA A 23 -10.71 5.66 -7.17
CA ALA A 23 -11.02 5.58 -8.59
C ALA A 23 -12.41 6.15 -8.90
N THR A 24 -12.67 6.39 -10.18
CA THR A 24 -13.92 7.01 -10.64
C THR A 24 -14.56 6.16 -11.73
N GLN A 25 -15.85 5.90 -11.59
CA GLN A 25 -16.67 5.21 -12.59
C GLN A 25 -17.86 6.06 -12.99
N ILE A 26 -18.24 5.96 -14.26
CA ILE A 26 -19.48 6.52 -14.78
C ILE A 26 -20.57 5.48 -14.50
N THR A 27 -21.59 5.88 -13.74
CA THR A 27 -22.77 5.07 -13.43
C THR A 27 -24.01 5.74 -13.99
N SER A 28 -25.18 5.09 -13.87
CA SER A 28 -26.47 5.71 -14.17
C SER A 28 -26.76 6.97 -13.35
N LYS A 29 -26.07 7.16 -12.21
CA LYS A 29 -26.15 8.34 -11.34
C LYS A 29 -25.12 9.42 -11.70
N GLY A 30 -24.37 9.24 -12.79
CA GLY A 30 -23.29 10.13 -13.23
C GLY A 30 -21.91 9.66 -12.77
N ARG A 31 -20.97 10.61 -12.68
CA ARG A 31 -19.57 10.33 -12.34
C ARG A 31 -19.41 10.15 -10.82
N MET A 32 -19.20 8.92 -10.38
CA MET A 32 -19.08 8.54 -8.96
C MET A 32 -17.63 8.19 -8.61
N LYS A 33 -17.18 8.62 -7.41
CA LYS A 33 -15.83 8.35 -6.91
C LYS A 33 -15.91 7.35 -5.76
N TYR A 34 -15.12 6.28 -5.86
CA TYR A 34 -15.08 5.15 -4.94
C TYR A 34 -13.71 5.05 -4.28
N PHE A 35 -13.67 4.46 -3.09
CA PHE A 35 -12.47 3.76 -2.62
C PHE A 35 -12.55 2.34 -3.18
N VAL A 36 -11.51 1.90 -3.89
CA VAL A 36 -11.55 0.68 -4.68
C VAL A 36 -10.44 -0.27 -4.27
N MET A 37 -10.85 -1.47 -3.88
CA MET A 37 -9.97 -2.61 -3.66
C MET A 37 -9.61 -3.26 -5.00
N PRO A 38 -8.41 -3.83 -5.14
CA PRO A 38 -8.00 -4.49 -6.37
C PRO A 38 -8.85 -5.73 -6.67
N GLU A 39 -8.79 -6.21 -7.92
CA GLU A 39 -9.21 -7.57 -8.22
C GLU A 39 -8.10 -8.53 -7.79
N GLU A 40 -8.39 -9.44 -6.86
CA GLU A 40 -7.43 -10.47 -6.46
C GLU A 40 -7.57 -11.69 -7.37
N VAL A 41 -6.44 -12.11 -7.96
CA VAL A 41 -6.37 -13.25 -8.87
C VAL A 41 -5.27 -14.20 -8.43
N GLU A 42 -5.57 -15.49 -8.39
CA GLU A 42 -4.57 -16.53 -8.17
C GLU A 42 -3.86 -16.85 -9.49
N MET A 43 -2.53 -16.84 -9.48
CA MET A 43 -1.72 -17.25 -10.63
C MET A 43 -0.36 -17.79 -10.17
N SER A 44 0.30 -18.57 -11.04
CA SER A 44 1.67 -19.03 -10.77
C SER A 44 2.66 -17.87 -10.76
N ILE A 45 3.75 -18.01 -10.00
CA ILE A 45 4.86 -17.03 -9.99
C ILE A 45 5.39 -16.80 -11.40
N GLU A 46 5.54 -17.85 -12.21
CA GLU A 46 5.97 -17.72 -13.60
C GLU A 46 5.03 -16.82 -14.41
N ASN A 47 3.71 -17.05 -14.33
CA ASN A 47 2.73 -16.23 -15.04
C ASN A 47 2.75 -14.77 -14.55
N PHE A 48 2.92 -14.56 -13.25
CA PHE A 48 3.08 -13.22 -12.68
C PHE A 48 4.33 -12.52 -13.21
N LEU A 49 5.48 -13.20 -13.24
CA LEU A 49 6.74 -12.65 -13.74
C LEU A 49 6.65 -12.33 -15.24
N ASN A 50 6.06 -13.23 -16.04
CA ASN A 50 5.80 -13.01 -17.47
C ASN A 50 4.92 -11.77 -17.69
N LYS A 51 3.90 -11.57 -16.85
CA LYS A 51 3.05 -10.35 -16.89
C LYS A 51 3.79 -9.09 -16.47
N LEU A 52 4.79 -9.18 -15.59
CA LEU A 52 5.64 -8.04 -15.28
C LEU A 52 6.60 -7.72 -16.43
N ASP A 53 7.09 -8.73 -17.17
CA ASP A 53 7.93 -8.50 -18.35
C ASP A 53 7.18 -7.84 -19.51
N ASP A 54 5.88 -8.10 -19.66
CA ASP A 54 5.05 -7.47 -20.67
C ASP A 54 4.30 -6.23 -20.14
N LEU A 55 4.97 -5.08 -20.22
CA LEU A 55 4.41 -3.78 -19.83
C LEU A 55 3.42 -3.19 -20.86
N SER A 56 3.20 -3.85 -22.00
CA SER A 56 2.28 -3.36 -23.03
C SER A 56 0.80 -3.50 -22.66
N GLU A 57 0.53 -4.34 -21.67
CA GLU A 57 -0.80 -4.59 -21.14
C GLU A 57 -1.35 -3.42 -20.30
N ASP A 58 -2.65 -3.19 -20.40
CA ASP A 58 -3.38 -2.10 -19.73
C ASP A 58 -3.72 -2.39 -18.25
N PHE A 59 -3.19 -3.48 -17.70
CA PHE A 59 -3.34 -3.84 -16.28
C PHE A 59 -2.01 -3.81 -15.54
N ILE A 60 -2.09 -3.61 -14.23
CA ILE A 60 -0.96 -3.50 -13.32
C ILE A 60 -1.08 -4.61 -12.26
N CYS A 61 -0.04 -5.42 -12.14
CA CYS A 61 0.05 -6.51 -11.17
C CYS A 61 0.94 -6.14 -9.97
N TYR A 62 0.51 -6.53 -8.78
CA TYR A 62 1.25 -6.33 -7.54
C TYR A 62 0.93 -7.42 -6.51
N ILE A 63 1.94 -8.10 -5.98
CA ILE A 63 1.81 -8.94 -4.79
C ILE A 63 1.90 -8.00 -3.58
N GLN A 64 0.77 -7.85 -2.89
CA GLN A 64 0.61 -6.85 -1.84
C GLN A 64 -0.32 -7.28 -0.70
N ARG A 65 -0.55 -8.58 -0.50
CA ARG A 65 -1.46 -9.05 0.55
C ARG A 65 -0.82 -8.81 1.92
N GLN A 66 -1.41 -7.94 2.74
CA GLN A 66 -0.82 -7.45 4.00
C GLN A 66 -1.31 -8.24 5.23
N ASN A 67 -1.38 -9.58 5.09
CA ASN A 67 -1.84 -10.50 6.13
C ASN A 67 -0.78 -11.60 6.33
N SER A 68 0.46 -11.21 6.61
CA SER A 68 1.56 -12.16 6.83
C SER A 68 1.84 -13.07 5.63
N ASN A 69 1.66 -12.56 4.40
CA ASN A 69 1.77 -13.37 3.19
C ASN A 69 3.17 -13.98 3.00
N LEU A 70 4.23 -13.42 3.58
CA LEU A 70 5.54 -14.07 3.55
C LEU A 70 5.49 -15.42 4.26
N ILE A 71 4.85 -15.48 5.42
CA ILE A 71 4.79 -16.70 6.24
C ILE A 71 3.80 -17.70 5.64
N GLU A 72 2.66 -17.22 5.18
CA GLU A 72 1.57 -18.06 4.65
C GLU A 72 1.84 -18.52 3.21
N ASP A 73 2.19 -17.60 2.32
CA ASP A 73 2.31 -17.85 0.89
C ASP A 73 3.75 -18.12 0.46
N PHE A 74 4.77 -17.72 1.22
CA PHE A 74 6.18 -17.89 0.85
C PHE A 74 7.07 -18.44 1.99
N PRO A 75 6.66 -19.51 2.71
CA PRO A 75 7.43 -20.04 3.84
C PRO A 75 8.86 -20.46 3.46
N GLU A 76 9.10 -20.80 2.20
CA GLU A 76 10.42 -21.17 1.67
C GLU A 76 11.41 -20.00 1.68
N LEU A 77 10.92 -18.77 1.62
CA LEU A 77 11.75 -17.56 1.63
C LEU A 77 12.14 -17.11 3.05
N ILE A 78 11.50 -17.64 4.10
CA ILE A 78 11.77 -17.23 5.49
C ILE A 78 13.24 -17.44 5.86
N CYS A 79 13.85 -18.53 5.39
CA CYS A 79 15.27 -18.83 5.64
C CYS A 79 16.22 -17.75 5.11
N ASP A 80 15.80 -16.96 4.11
CA ASP A 80 16.62 -15.94 3.47
C ASP A 80 16.46 -14.54 4.10
N VAL A 81 15.31 -14.25 4.73
CA VAL A 81 15.00 -12.90 5.25
C VAL A 81 14.70 -12.83 6.75
N SER A 82 14.50 -13.96 7.44
CA SER A 82 14.02 -14.06 8.82
C SER A 82 12.55 -13.65 9.00
N ASP A 83 11.86 -14.29 9.94
CA ASP A 83 10.49 -13.98 10.37
C ASP A 83 10.43 -12.80 11.35
N GLU A 84 11.57 -12.35 11.87
CA GLU A 84 11.66 -11.11 12.64
C GLU A 84 13.00 -10.39 12.50
N ILE A 85 13.03 -9.11 12.90
CA ILE A 85 14.25 -8.33 13.06
C ILE A 85 14.55 -8.24 14.57
N SER A 86 15.53 -9.01 15.01
CA SER A 86 15.84 -9.23 16.44
C SER A 86 16.04 -7.94 17.25
N TRP A 87 16.76 -6.95 16.72
CA TRP A 87 16.93 -5.67 17.43
C TRP A 87 15.62 -4.87 17.53
N ALA A 88 14.74 -4.97 16.54
CA ALA A 88 13.46 -4.27 16.52
C ALA A 88 12.49 -4.96 17.49
N SER A 89 12.43 -6.29 17.50
CA SER A 89 11.65 -7.06 18.46
C SER A 89 12.08 -6.77 19.90
N GLN A 90 13.40 -6.65 20.15
CA GLN A 90 13.93 -6.24 21.45
C GLN A 90 13.53 -4.80 21.80
N ALA A 91 13.63 -3.86 20.86
CA ALA A 91 13.32 -2.45 21.11
C ALA A 91 11.82 -2.21 21.36
N PHE A 92 10.94 -2.88 20.60
CA PHE A 92 9.49 -2.80 20.76
C PHE A 92 8.94 -3.74 21.84
N ASN A 93 9.80 -4.62 22.39
CA ASN A 93 9.44 -5.62 23.38
C ASN A 93 8.24 -6.50 22.95
N LYS A 94 8.21 -6.88 21.67
CA LYS A 94 7.19 -7.73 21.06
C LYS A 94 7.70 -8.32 19.74
N HIS A 95 7.06 -9.39 19.27
CA HIS A 95 7.28 -9.95 17.95
C HIS A 95 6.44 -9.23 16.90
N PRO A 96 6.76 -9.33 15.60
CA PRO A 96 5.91 -8.76 14.56
C PRO A 96 4.57 -9.51 14.51
N ASP A 97 3.48 -8.75 14.39
CA ASP A 97 2.12 -9.26 14.14
C ASP A 97 2.00 -9.80 12.71
N ALA A 98 2.73 -9.18 11.77
CA ALA A 98 2.76 -9.60 10.39
C ALA A 98 4.11 -9.36 9.71
N VAL A 99 4.45 -10.26 8.79
CA VAL A 99 5.61 -10.15 7.90
C VAL A 99 5.13 -10.28 6.47
N ASN A 100 5.24 -9.21 5.69
CA ASN A 100 4.68 -9.18 4.35
C ASN A 100 5.77 -9.12 3.27
N PHE A 101 5.56 -9.91 2.23
CA PHE A 101 6.32 -9.91 0.99
C PHE A 101 5.64 -9.01 -0.05
N TRP A 102 6.46 -8.24 -0.76
CA TRP A 102 6.03 -7.31 -1.79
C TRP A 102 6.83 -7.52 -3.06
N MET A 103 6.13 -7.63 -4.20
CA MET A 103 6.74 -7.59 -5.52
C MET A 103 5.76 -7.07 -6.55
N GLY A 104 6.16 -6.13 -7.41
CA GLY A 104 5.25 -5.67 -8.45
C GLY A 104 5.81 -4.67 -9.45
N ASP A 105 4.90 -4.16 -10.26
CA ASP A 105 5.15 -3.20 -11.31
C ASP A 105 5.49 -1.81 -10.75
N TYR A 106 6.33 -1.03 -11.44
CA TYR A 106 6.61 0.37 -11.10
C TYR A 106 5.36 1.27 -11.20
N ARG A 107 4.36 0.83 -11.99
CA ARG A 107 3.06 1.49 -12.15
C ARG A 107 2.15 1.28 -10.93
N ALA A 108 2.41 0.27 -10.09
CA ALA A 108 1.65 0.06 -8.86
C ALA A 108 2.03 1.10 -7.80
N ILE A 109 1.02 1.75 -7.23
CA ILE A 109 1.12 2.87 -6.31
C ILE A 109 0.24 2.59 -5.10
N THR A 110 0.85 2.64 -3.92
CA THR A 110 0.10 2.63 -2.66
C THR A 110 -0.31 4.06 -2.33
N SER A 111 -1.63 4.31 -2.32
CA SER A 111 -2.18 5.65 -2.11
C SER A 111 -1.85 6.18 -0.71
N MET A 112 -1.93 7.51 -0.52
CA MET A 112 -1.61 8.13 0.77
C MET A 112 -2.53 7.57 1.87
N HIS A 113 -1.95 6.96 2.90
CA HIS A 113 -2.67 6.40 4.05
C HIS A 113 -1.76 6.36 5.28
N LYS A 114 -2.24 5.78 6.39
CA LYS A 114 -1.45 5.60 7.61
C LYS A 114 -1.88 4.38 8.39
N ASP A 115 -0.91 3.66 8.93
CA ASP A 115 -1.15 2.44 9.71
C ASP A 115 -1.11 2.68 11.21
N PHE A 116 -1.50 1.65 11.96
CA PHE A 116 -1.37 1.59 13.42
C PHE A 116 -0.22 0.65 13.83
N TYR A 117 0.79 0.52 12.97
CA TYR A 117 1.94 -0.36 13.18
C TYR A 117 3.24 0.44 13.18
N GLU A 118 4.19 0.03 14.00
CA GLU A 118 5.60 0.33 13.80
C GLU A 118 6.11 -0.55 12.66
N ASN A 119 6.48 0.07 11.54
CA ASN A 119 6.78 -0.65 10.31
C ASN A 119 8.28 -0.60 9.99
N ILE A 120 8.95 -1.75 9.97
CA ILE A 120 10.31 -1.86 9.44
C ILE A 120 10.22 -2.36 8.00
N TYR A 121 10.48 -1.47 7.04
CA TYR A 121 10.33 -1.73 5.62
C TYR A 121 11.70 -1.90 4.95
N CYS A 122 12.04 -3.13 4.57
CA CYS A 122 13.35 -3.49 4.01
C CYS A 122 13.23 -3.77 2.51
N VAL A 123 14.07 -3.13 1.70
CA VAL A 123 14.12 -3.37 0.26
C VAL A 123 15.20 -4.39 -0.04
N ILE A 124 14.80 -5.51 -0.64
CA ILE A 124 15.71 -6.60 -1.03
C ILE A 124 16.32 -6.29 -2.40
N ASP A 125 15.47 -5.96 -3.37
CA ASP A 125 15.90 -5.60 -4.73
C ASP A 125 15.12 -4.41 -5.30
N GLY A 126 15.80 -3.58 -6.09
CA GLY A 126 15.26 -2.32 -6.62
C GLY A 126 15.24 -1.17 -5.62
N TYR A 127 14.18 -0.35 -5.66
CA TYR A 127 13.99 0.75 -4.71
C TYR A 127 12.51 1.08 -4.49
N LYS A 128 12.23 1.70 -3.33
CA LYS A 128 10.92 2.28 -2.96
C LYS A 128 11.06 3.78 -2.72
N ASP A 129 10.15 4.56 -3.29
CA ASP A 129 10.06 6.01 -3.10
C ASP A 129 8.85 6.32 -2.20
N PHE A 130 9.13 6.83 -1.01
CA PHE A 130 8.14 7.24 -0.02
C PHE A 130 7.96 8.76 -0.03
N ILE A 131 6.72 9.21 0.05
CA ILE A 131 6.35 10.56 0.49
C ILE A 131 5.75 10.41 1.87
N LEU A 132 6.38 11.00 2.88
CA LEU A 132 6.01 10.89 4.29
C LEU A 132 5.51 12.23 4.83
N ILE A 133 4.45 12.20 5.63
CA ILE A 133 3.91 13.36 6.35
C ILE A 133 3.70 12.95 7.81
N PRO A 134 4.18 13.75 8.79
CA PRO A 134 4.07 13.40 10.19
C PRO A 134 2.60 13.44 10.65
N PRO A 135 2.23 12.66 11.69
CA PRO A 135 0.86 12.62 12.20
C PRO A 135 0.34 13.97 12.72
N THR A 136 1.24 14.88 13.11
CA THR A 136 0.92 16.26 13.54
C THR A 136 0.31 17.11 12.43
N ASP A 137 0.57 16.76 11.16
CA ASP A 137 0.12 17.53 10.00
C ASP A 137 -1.25 17.05 9.49
N LEU A 138 -1.94 16.20 10.27
CA LEU A 138 -3.31 15.76 10.01
C LEU A 138 -4.27 16.90 9.62
N PRO A 139 -4.24 18.12 10.22
CA PRO A 139 -5.12 19.22 9.81
C PRO A 139 -4.98 19.63 8.33
N TYR A 140 -3.84 19.33 7.70
CA TYR A 140 -3.56 19.63 6.30
C TYR A 140 -3.88 18.45 5.36
N VAL A 141 -4.17 17.26 5.90
CA VAL A 141 -4.47 16.04 5.15
C VAL A 141 -5.98 15.83 5.06
N THR A 142 -6.55 16.08 3.87
CA THR A 142 -8.00 16.05 3.68
C THR A 142 -8.54 14.63 3.61
N TYR A 143 -9.40 14.25 4.56
CA TYR A 143 -10.21 13.04 4.49
C TYR A 143 -11.59 13.30 3.89
N LYS A 144 -12.11 12.33 3.13
CA LYS A 144 -13.50 12.30 2.67
C LYS A 144 -14.07 10.90 2.80
N THR A 145 -15.39 10.83 2.81
CA THR A 145 -16.12 9.57 2.86
C THR A 145 -16.42 9.09 1.44
N TYR A 146 -16.08 7.84 1.14
CA TYR A 146 -16.29 7.23 -0.17
C TYR A 146 -17.05 5.91 -0.03
N PRO A 147 -17.97 5.57 -0.97
CA PRO A 147 -18.45 4.21 -1.12
C PRO A 147 -17.27 3.27 -1.45
N VAL A 148 -17.35 2.04 -0.96
CA VAL A 148 -16.34 1.01 -1.21
C VAL A 148 -16.76 0.19 -2.41
N GLY A 149 -15.80 -0.14 -3.28
CA GLY A 149 -15.99 -1.09 -4.36
C GLY A 149 -14.76 -1.95 -4.59
N THR A 150 -14.90 -2.93 -5.47
CA THR A 150 -13.81 -3.81 -5.89
C THR A 150 -13.74 -3.79 -7.40
N TYR A 151 -12.54 -3.76 -7.96
CA TYR A 151 -12.38 -3.97 -9.40
C TYR A 151 -12.79 -5.40 -9.79
N LYS A 152 -13.44 -5.51 -10.95
CA LYS A 152 -13.84 -6.78 -11.57
C LYS A 152 -13.53 -6.78 -13.05
N ASN A 153 -13.11 -7.94 -13.56
CA ASN A 153 -12.77 -8.17 -14.96
C ASN A 153 -11.65 -7.25 -15.48
N VAL A 154 -10.61 -7.01 -14.68
CA VAL A 154 -9.47 -6.13 -15.02
C VAL A 154 -8.72 -6.59 -16.27
N LEU A 155 -8.64 -7.91 -16.50
CA LEU A 155 -8.04 -8.49 -17.71
C LEU A 155 -8.88 -8.30 -18.97
N SER A 156 -10.14 -7.84 -18.83
CA SER A 156 -11.03 -7.59 -19.96
C SER A 156 -11.04 -6.12 -20.33
N THR A 157 -11.40 -5.80 -21.57
CA THR A 157 -11.63 -4.41 -22.01
C THR A 157 -12.80 -3.72 -21.29
N ASN A 158 -13.59 -4.45 -20.50
CA ASN A 158 -14.81 -4.00 -19.85
C ASN A 158 -14.73 -4.13 -18.32
N PHE A 159 -13.59 -3.77 -17.72
CA PHE A 159 -13.49 -3.74 -16.26
C PHE A 159 -14.51 -2.77 -15.66
N HIS A 160 -14.97 -3.06 -14.45
CA HIS A 160 -15.83 -2.16 -13.69
C HIS A 160 -15.55 -2.28 -12.19
N ILE A 161 -16.08 -1.33 -11.43
CA ILE A 161 -16.11 -1.29 -9.99
C ILE A 161 -17.47 -1.82 -9.56
N GLU A 162 -17.44 -2.95 -8.86
CA GLU A 162 -18.59 -3.53 -8.18
C GLU A 162 -18.66 -2.96 -6.77
N GLU A 163 -19.77 -2.30 -6.42
CA GLU A 163 -19.95 -1.66 -5.11
C GLU A 163 -20.14 -2.71 -4.01
N VAL A 164 -19.33 -2.64 -2.96
CA VAL A 164 -19.34 -3.62 -1.86
C VAL A 164 -20.25 -3.12 -0.75
N THR A 165 -21.53 -3.50 -0.80
CA THR A 165 -22.58 -3.16 0.20
C THR A 165 -22.71 -1.64 0.49
N ASP A 166 -23.66 -1.21 1.32
CA ASP A 166 -23.82 0.21 1.74
C ASP A 166 -22.66 0.71 2.65
N ASN A 167 -21.46 0.16 2.50
CA ASN A 167 -20.31 0.47 3.31
C ASN A 167 -19.57 1.71 2.78
N LYS A 168 -19.15 2.58 3.70
CA LYS A 168 -18.42 3.80 3.38
C LYS A 168 -17.20 3.94 4.27
N ILE A 169 -16.07 4.29 3.67
CA ILE A 169 -14.81 4.49 4.36
C ILE A 169 -14.37 5.95 4.30
N LYS A 170 -13.68 6.41 5.36
CA LYS A 170 -12.95 7.68 5.31
C LYS A 170 -11.55 7.42 4.73
N TRP A 171 -11.26 8.00 3.58
CA TRP A 171 -9.95 7.90 2.93
C TRP A 171 -9.37 9.27 2.58
N ILE A 172 -8.05 9.33 2.38
CA ILE A 172 -7.37 10.57 2.02
C ILE A 172 -7.73 10.94 0.58
N ALA A 173 -8.27 12.14 0.41
CA ALA A 173 -8.79 12.62 -0.86
C ALA A 173 -7.69 13.11 -1.82
N VAL A 174 -6.47 13.28 -1.30
CA VAL A 174 -5.34 13.91 -1.94
C VAL A 174 -4.35 12.84 -2.42
N ASP A 175 -4.12 12.82 -3.72
CA ASP A 175 -2.95 12.17 -4.32
C ASP A 175 -1.80 13.20 -4.41
N PRO A 176 -0.68 12.99 -3.69
CA PRO A 176 0.46 13.91 -3.70
C PRO A 176 1.20 13.99 -5.05
N LEU A 177 0.96 13.06 -5.98
CA LEU A 177 1.53 13.10 -7.33
C LEU A 177 0.69 13.95 -8.29
N ASN A 178 -0.58 14.22 -7.94
CA ASN A 178 -1.49 14.95 -8.81
C ASN A 178 -1.47 16.45 -8.49
N THR A 179 -0.81 17.24 -9.33
CA THR A 179 -0.67 18.70 -9.14
C THR A 179 -2.00 19.44 -9.02
N ARG A 180 -3.06 18.99 -9.73
CA ARG A 180 -4.41 19.59 -9.63
C ARG A 180 -5.03 19.40 -8.25
N HIS A 181 -4.62 18.38 -7.49
CA HIS A 181 -5.09 18.21 -6.12
C HIS A 181 -4.56 19.28 -5.17
N TYR A 182 -3.40 19.88 -5.45
CA TYR A 182 -2.90 21.01 -4.66
C TYR A 182 -3.70 22.30 -4.88
N GLU A 183 -4.41 22.42 -6.01
CA GLU A 183 -5.37 23.51 -6.25
C GLU A 183 -6.70 23.23 -5.54
N LYS A 184 -7.17 21.97 -5.62
CA LYS A 184 -8.43 21.53 -5.01
C LYS A 184 -8.39 21.44 -3.48
N TYR A 185 -7.22 21.11 -2.92
CA TYR A 185 -6.96 20.95 -1.49
C TYR A 185 -5.75 21.81 -1.08
N PRO A 186 -5.89 23.15 -1.12
CA PRO A 186 -4.76 24.07 -0.97
C PRO A 186 -4.06 23.94 0.39
N GLN A 187 -4.75 23.51 1.44
CA GLN A 187 -4.17 23.28 2.76
C GLN A 187 -3.07 22.21 2.74
N PHE A 188 -3.10 21.27 1.79
CA PHE A 188 -2.08 20.21 1.68
C PHE A 188 -0.69 20.77 1.35
N LYS A 189 -0.61 21.99 0.80
CA LYS A 189 0.66 22.71 0.59
C LYS A 189 1.36 23.06 1.91
N ASN A 190 0.62 23.13 3.01
CA ASN A 190 1.17 23.43 4.33
C ASN A 190 1.67 22.18 5.06
N ALA A 191 1.39 20.97 4.54
CA ALA A 191 1.90 19.74 5.11
C ALA A 191 3.40 19.57 4.82
N THR A 192 4.16 19.27 5.86
CA THR A 192 5.58 18.94 5.80
C THR A 192 5.75 17.59 5.13
N GLN A 193 6.38 17.58 3.95
CA GLN A 193 6.57 16.37 3.15
C GLN A 193 8.04 15.98 3.11
N TYR A 194 8.35 14.78 3.57
CA TYR A 194 9.66 14.16 3.42
C TYR A 194 9.62 13.19 2.25
N LYS A 195 10.62 13.27 1.36
CA LYS A 195 10.76 12.35 0.23
C LYS A 195 11.98 11.47 0.47
N VAL A 196 11.76 10.17 0.57
CA VAL A 196 12.80 9.20 0.93
C VAL A 196 12.82 8.10 -0.11
N ARG A 197 14.01 7.79 -0.63
CA ARG A 197 14.23 6.58 -1.42
C ARG A 197 14.94 5.54 -0.57
N VAL A 198 14.35 4.37 -0.45
CA VAL A 198 14.93 3.18 0.19
C VAL A 198 15.44 2.27 -0.93
N LYS A 199 16.73 1.92 -0.92
CA LYS A 199 17.36 1.10 -1.97
C LYS A 199 17.59 -0.32 -1.48
N SER A 200 17.93 -1.23 -2.39
CA SER A 200 18.37 -2.59 -2.06
C SER A 200 19.40 -2.60 -0.92
N GLY A 201 19.11 -3.39 0.12
CA GLY A 201 19.94 -3.52 1.32
C GLY A 201 19.62 -2.51 2.43
N ASP A 202 18.81 -1.48 2.15
CA ASP A 202 18.38 -0.51 3.17
C ASP A 202 17.04 -0.93 3.80
N CYS A 203 16.86 -0.54 5.07
CA CYS A 203 15.57 -0.59 5.76
C CYS A 203 15.15 0.81 6.20
N LEU A 204 13.85 1.10 6.07
CA LEU A 204 13.20 2.28 6.60
C LEU A 204 12.38 1.89 7.83
N TYR A 205 12.68 2.52 8.98
CA TYR A 205 11.70 2.57 10.06
C TYR A 205 10.67 3.64 9.74
N LEU A 206 9.44 3.21 9.47
CA LEU A 206 8.26 4.03 9.25
C LEU A 206 7.41 3.99 10.53
N PRO A 207 7.42 5.06 11.35
CA PRO A 207 6.75 5.03 12.63
C PRO A 207 5.23 4.99 12.50
N SER A 208 4.57 4.47 13.53
CA SER A 208 3.11 4.40 13.56
C SER A 208 2.45 5.77 13.33
N LEU A 209 1.26 5.75 12.69
CA LEU A 209 0.45 6.91 12.34
C LEU A 209 1.03 7.87 11.29
N TRP A 210 2.26 7.67 10.81
CA TRP A 210 2.81 8.50 9.73
C TRP A 210 2.05 8.27 8.42
N PHE A 211 1.65 9.37 7.80
CA PHE A 211 1.04 9.27 6.48
C PHE A 211 2.13 8.98 5.47
N HIS A 212 1.88 8.02 4.60
CA HIS A 212 2.84 7.62 3.60
C HIS A 212 2.15 7.25 2.29
N HIS A 213 2.83 7.59 1.20
CA HIS A 213 2.49 7.22 -0.17
C HIS A 213 3.72 6.58 -0.80
N VAL A 214 3.54 5.46 -1.50
CA VAL A 214 4.66 4.60 -1.93
C VAL A 214 4.63 4.36 -3.43
N ARG A 215 5.79 4.54 -4.06
CA ARG A 215 6.09 4.08 -5.43
C ARG A 215 7.27 3.14 -5.38
N GLN A 216 7.51 2.44 -6.48
CA GLN A 216 8.59 1.45 -6.57
C GLN A 216 9.26 1.45 -7.94
N SER A 217 10.48 0.91 -7.99
CA SER A 217 11.07 0.46 -9.25
C SER A 217 10.30 -0.75 -9.80
N HIS A 218 10.44 -1.00 -11.09
CA HIS A 218 9.81 -2.16 -11.71
C HIS A 218 10.43 -3.44 -11.14
N LYS A 219 9.59 -4.46 -10.84
CA LYS A 219 9.99 -5.72 -10.20
C LYS A 219 10.68 -5.54 -8.83
N CYS A 220 10.46 -4.42 -8.14
CA CYS A 220 11.01 -4.21 -6.80
C CYS A 220 10.55 -5.31 -5.84
N ILE A 221 11.49 -5.87 -5.06
CA ILE A 221 11.23 -6.86 -4.03
C ILE A 221 11.48 -6.21 -2.67
N ALA A 222 10.51 -6.30 -1.77
CA ALA A 222 10.64 -5.80 -0.41
C ALA A 222 9.95 -6.72 0.59
N VAL A 223 10.42 -6.68 1.83
CA VAL A 223 9.80 -7.34 2.98
C VAL A 223 9.58 -6.30 4.05
N ASN A 224 8.43 -6.33 4.71
CA ASN A 224 8.17 -5.45 5.83
C ASN A 224 7.68 -6.22 7.06
N TYR A 225 8.03 -5.70 8.24
CA TYR A 225 7.69 -6.26 9.54
C TYR A 225 6.80 -5.25 10.27
N TRP A 226 5.60 -5.69 10.64
CA TRP A 226 4.62 -4.88 11.35
C TRP A 226 4.55 -5.30 12.81
N TYR A 227 4.84 -4.35 13.69
CA TYR A 227 4.71 -4.50 15.13
C TYR A 227 3.57 -3.60 15.61
N ASP A 228 2.56 -4.12 16.31
CA ASP A 228 1.42 -3.30 16.74
C ASP A 228 1.91 -2.10 17.56
N MET A 229 1.32 -0.93 17.31
CA MET A 229 1.75 0.27 18.01
C MET A 229 1.37 0.22 19.49
N GLU A 230 2.12 0.94 20.33
CA GLU A 230 1.66 1.21 21.68
C GLU A 230 0.56 2.28 21.67
N PHE A 231 -0.62 1.94 22.20
CA PHE A 231 -1.76 2.85 22.32
C PHE A 231 -1.60 3.79 23.52
N ASP A 232 -0.53 4.58 23.50
CA ASP A 232 -0.12 5.46 24.59
C ASP A 232 -0.66 6.91 24.44
N LEU A 233 -0.04 7.83 25.17
CA LEU A 233 -0.39 9.25 25.15
C LEU A 233 -0.33 9.87 23.74
N LYS A 234 0.58 9.41 22.86
CA LYS A 234 0.69 9.90 21.48
C LYS A 234 -0.58 9.58 20.70
N TYR A 235 -1.12 8.38 20.87
CA TYR A 235 -2.38 7.99 20.23
C TYR A 235 -3.56 8.82 20.75
N CYS A 236 -3.64 9.06 22.06
CA CYS A 236 -4.66 9.94 22.64
C CYS A 236 -4.61 11.35 22.05
N TYR A 237 -3.41 11.96 21.93
CA TYR A 237 -3.24 13.27 21.30
C TYR A 237 -3.58 13.26 19.81
N TYR A 238 -3.21 12.21 19.07
CA TYR A 238 -3.62 12.06 17.68
C TYR A 238 -5.14 12.02 17.53
N LYS A 239 -5.83 11.28 18.40
CA LYS A 239 -7.31 11.19 18.40
C LYS A 239 -7.96 12.53 18.76
N MET A 240 -7.36 13.29 19.69
CA MET A 240 -7.77 14.65 20.00
C MET A 240 -7.63 15.56 18.77
N LEU A 241 -6.44 15.58 18.14
CA LEU A 241 -6.17 16.36 16.92
C LEU A 241 -7.17 16.03 15.80
N LYS A 242 -7.46 14.74 15.62
CA LYS A 242 -8.45 14.25 14.64
C LYS A 242 -9.88 14.73 14.92
N ARG A 243 -10.24 14.98 16.18
CA ARG A 243 -11.57 15.51 16.53
C ARG A 243 -11.67 17.03 16.38
N LEU A 244 -10.53 17.73 16.46
CA LEU A 244 -10.44 19.18 16.35
C LEU A 244 -10.27 19.67 14.90
N SER A 245 -9.81 18.80 14.00
CA SER A 245 -9.63 19.06 12.56
C SER A 245 -10.91 18.76 11.78
#